data_AF-A0A7X5R6H1-F1
#
_entry.id   AF-A0A7X5R6H1-F1
#
_cell.length_a   1.000
_cell.length_b   1.000
_cell.length_c   1.000
_cell.angle_alpha   90.00
_cell.angle_beta   90.00
_cell.angle_gamma   90.00
#
_symmetry.space_group_name_H-M   'P 1'
#
loop_
_entity.id
_entity.type
_entity.pdbx_description
1 polymer ?
#
loop_
_entity_poly.entity_id
_entity_poly.type
_entity_poly.pdbx_seq_one_letter_code
_entity_poly.pdbx_strand_id
1 'polypeptide(L)'
;MKLTKRHRTAIELLIEGELSIDEIAQNVKTTRQTLYNWRKDADFEQEYNEQLNEIERRTKRRISRMVDTALERQERILTKSRNDNAAAMVAKDVLDRAGYAPDSNINVNAEGVVQIIDDIPRGESDGKAD
;
A
#
# COMPACT_ATOMS: atom_id res chain seq x y z
N MET A 1 11.75 16.87 -23.17
CA MET A 1 12.33 16.43 -24.47
C MET A 1 11.28 15.90 -25.45
N LYS A 2 11.51 15.92 -26.78
CA LYS A 2 10.63 15.20 -27.72
C LYS A 2 10.81 13.68 -27.59
N LEU A 3 9.74 12.96 -27.25
CA LEU A 3 9.79 11.50 -27.08
C LEU A 3 9.94 10.76 -28.42
N THR A 4 10.80 9.74 -28.42
CA THR A 4 11.08 8.89 -29.58
C THR A 4 10.70 7.44 -29.25
N LYS A 5 10.71 6.56 -30.25
CA LYS A 5 10.47 5.12 -30.05
C LYS A 5 11.43 4.52 -29.01
N ARG A 6 12.69 4.95 -28.99
CA ARG A 6 13.69 4.48 -28.01
C ARG A 6 13.33 4.88 -26.58
N HIS A 7 12.78 6.07 -26.38
CA HIS A 7 12.33 6.52 -25.07
C HIS A 7 11.15 5.68 -24.58
N ARG A 8 10.16 5.42 -25.44
CA ARG A 8 9.01 4.57 -25.08
C ARG A 8 9.41 3.14 -24.76
N THR A 9 10.28 2.54 -25.56
CA THR A 9 10.81 1.20 -25.25
C THR A 9 11.62 1.19 -23.95
N ALA A 10 12.39 2.25 -23.65
CA ALA A 10 13.07 2.35 -22.36
C ALA A 10 12.08 2.44 -21.20
N ILE A 11 10.98 3.20 -21.36
CA ILE A 11 9.91 3.32 -20.37
C ILE A 11 9.24 1.96 -20.13
N GLU A 12 8.89 1.23 -21.19
CA GLU A 12 8.31 -0.12 -21.10
C GLU A 12 9.21 -1.06 -20.27
N LEU A 13 10.51 -1.13 -20.60
CA LEU A 13 11.47 -1.97 -19.87
C LEU A 13 11.67 -1.51 -18.41
N LEU A 14 11.61 -0.20 -18.15
CA LEU A 14 11.68 0.34 -16.79
C LEU A 14 10.43 0.00 -15.96
N ILE A 15 9.27 -0.06 -16.59
CA ILE A 15 8.01 -0.46 -15.93
C ILE A 15 7.99 -1.96 -15.65
N GLU A 16 8.51 -2.79 -16.57
CA GLU A 16 8.66 -4.23 -16.37
C GLU A 16 9.56 -4.56 -15.17
N GLY A 17 10.63 -3.79 -14.97
CA GLY A 17 11.48 -3.88 -13.77
C GLY A 17 12.41 -5.10 -13.71
N GLU A 18 12.44 -5.93 -14.74
CA GLU A 18 13.25 -7.16 -14.82
C GLU A 18 14.72 -6.90 -15.19
N LEU A 19 15.01 -5.76 -15.83
CA LEU A 19 16.34 -5.42 -16.34
C LEU A 19 16.99 -4.30 -15.53
N SER A 20 18.31 -4.39 -15.38
CA SER A 20 19.11 -3.30 -14.83
C SER A 20 19.18 -2.11 -15.79
N ILE A 21 19.53 -0.92 -15.26
CA ILE A 21 19.70 0.30 -16.08
C ILE A 21 20.75 0.10 -17.19
N ASP A 22 21.79 -0.69 -16.93
CA ASP A 22 22.83 -0.97 -17.93
C ASP A 22 22.28 -1.83 -19.08
N GLU A 23 21.51 -2.87 -18.75
CA GLU A 23 20.87 -3.74 -19.75
C GLU A 23 19.80 -3.00 -20.54
N ILE A 24 19.01 -2.13 -19.91
CA ILE A 24 18.02 -1.29 -20.61
C ILE A 24 18.73 -0.35 -21.57
N ALA A 25 19.82 0.30 -21.12
CA ALA A 25 20.60 1.20 -21.96
C ALA A 25 21.15 0.46 -23.20
N GLN A 26 21.67 -0.76 -23.04
CA GLN A 26 22.11 -1.60 -24.15
C GLN A 26 20.96 -1.96 -25.10
N ASN A 27 19.81 -2.39 -24.56
CA ASN A 27 18.61 -2.73 -25.35
C ASN A 27 18.14 -1.58 -26.23
N VAL A 28 18.13 -0.36 -25.68
CA VAL A 28 17.73 0.84 -26.42
C VAL A 28 18.91 1.54 -27.10
N LYS A 29 20.09 0.91 -27.18
CA LYS A 29 21.32 1.36 -27.86
C LYS A 29 21.84 2.73 -27.40
N THR A 30 21.71 3.04 -26.12
CA THR A 30 22.14 4.31 -25.49
C THR A 30 23.18 4.05 -24.39
N THR A 31 23.74 5.11 -23.82
CA THR A 31 24.62 5.00 -22.65
C THR A 31 23.81 5.07 -21.36
N ARG A 32 24.33 4.46 -20.29
CA ARG A 32 23.74 4.55 -18.94
C ARG A 32 23.48 6.00 -18.52
N GLN A 33 24.45 6.88 -18.78
CA GLN A 33 24.34 8.30 -18.44
C GLN A 33 23.20 8.99 -19.19
N THR A 34 23.04 8.70 -20.48
CA THR A 34 21.94 9.26 -21.27
C THR A 34 20.59 8.77 -20.74
N LEU A 35 20.47 7.49 -20.37
CA LEU A 35 19.23 6.97 -19.77
C LEU A 35 18.92 7.63 -18.42
N TYR A 36 19.92 7.89 -17.58
CA TYR A 36 19.72 8.68 -16.35
C TYR A 36 19.25 10.11 -16.65
N ASN A 37 19.80 10.75 -17.69
CA ASN A 37 19.37 12.09 -18.09
C ASN A 37 17.91 12.08 -18.58
N TRP A 38 17.52 11.06 -19.35
CA TRP A 38 16.12 10.90 -19.78
C TRP A 38 15.17 10.79 -18.59
N ARG A 39 15.51 9.99 -17.58
CA ARG A 39 14.68 9.83 -16.37
C ARG A 39 14.51 11.10 -15.54
N LYS A 40 15.31 12.14 -15.78
CA LYS A 40 15.18 13.46 -15.14
C LYS A 40 14.46 14.48 -16.01
N ASP A 41 14.16 14.14 -17.26
CA ASP A 41 13.43 15.00 -18.17
C ASP A 41 11.92 14.87 -17.90
N ALA A 42 11.25 16.02 -17.77
CA ALA A 42 9.84 16.09 -17.39
C ALA A 42 8.92 15.34 -18.38
N ASP A 43 9.19 15.38 -19.68
CA ASP A 43 8.34 14.71 -20.68
C ASP A 43 8.49 13.18 -20.59
N PHE A 44 9.69 12.70 -20.27
CA PHE A 44 9.94 11.27 -20.07
C PHE A 44 9.30 10.76 -18.78
N GLU A 45 9.45 11.50 -17.68
CA GLU A 45 8.83 11.17 -16.40
C GLU A 45 7.30 11.19 -16.48
N GLN A 46 6.73 12.19 -17.17
CA GLN A 46 5.30 12.27 -17.41
C GLN A 46 4.78 11.03 -18.16
N GLU A 47 5.39 10.68 -19.29
CA GLU A 47 4.99 9.50 -20.07
C GLU A 47 5.14 8.20 -19.26
N TYR A 48 6.22 8.06 -18.48
CA TYR A 48 6.42 6.91 -17.59
C TYR A 48 5.25 6.79 -16.60
N ASN A 49 4.89 7.87 -15.93
CA ASN A 49 3.79 7.90 -14.97
C ASN A 49 2.43 7.67 -15.64
N GLU A 50 2.20 8.22 -16.84
CA GLU A 50 0.97 8.00 -17.59
C GLU A 50 0.77 6.53 -17.98
N GLN A 51 1.82 5.87 -18.46
CA GLN A 51 1.77 4.44 -18.80
C GLN A 51 1.53 3.57 -17.56
N LEU A 52 2.21 3.86 -16.45
CA LEU A 52 2.03 3.15 -15.18
C LEU A 52 0.58 3.28 -14.68
N ASN A 53 0.05 4.51 -14.68
CA ASN A 53 -1.33 4.79 -14.32
C ASN A 53 -2.34 4.07 -15.23
N GLU A 54 -2.08 3.98 -16.53
CA GLU A 54 -2.97 3.25 -17.45
C GLU A 54 -2.95 1.73 -17.19
N ILE A 55 -1.79 1.17 -16.89
CA ILE A 55 -1.66 -0.24 -16.48
C ILE A 55 -2.46 -0.48 -15.20
N GLU A 56 -2.32 0.38 -14.19
CA GLU A 56 -3.10 0.29 -12.96
C GLU A 56 -4.61 0.36 -13.20
N ARG A 57 -5.07 1.35 -13.98
CA ARG A 57 -6.49 1.49 -14.33
C ARG A 57 -7.00 0.25 -15.05
N ARG A 58 -6.24 -0.29 -16.00
CA ARG A 58 -6.59 -1.51 -16.73
C ARG A 58 -6.67 -2.71 -15.80
N THR A 59 -5.72 -2.86 -14.89
CA THR A 59 -5.69 -3.93 -13.90
C THR A 59 -6.87 -3.83 -12.94
N LYS A 60 -7.16 -2.64 -12.39
CA LYS A 60 -8.33 -2.38 -11.53
C LYS A 60 -9.63 -2.75 -12.26
N ARG A 61 -9.79 -2.35 -13.53
CA ARG A 61 -10.95 -2.72 -14.36
C ARG A 61 -11.05 -4.24 -14.56
N ARG A 62 -9.93 -4.93 -14.82
CA ARG A 62 -9.90 -6.39 -14.97
C ARG A 62 -10.32 -7.09 -13.68
N ILE A 63 -9.76 -6.68 -12.54
CA ILE A 63 -10.11 -7.22 -11.22
C ILE A 63 -11.59 -6.97 -10.93
N SER A 64 -12.09 -5.75 -11.16
CA SER A 64 -13.49 -5.39 -10.91
C SER A 64 -14.45 -6.29 -11.68
N ARG A 65 -14.14 -6.64 -12.93
CA ARG A 65 -14.95 -7.57 -13.73
C ARG A 65 -14.94 -9.01 -13.21
N MET A 66 -13.92 -9.38 -12.44
CA MET A 66 -13.80 -10.72 -11.86
C MET A 66 -14.46 -10.82 -10.47
N VAL A 67 -14.88 -9.69 -9.87
CA VAL A 67 -15.45 -9.66 -8.52
C VAL A 67 -16.69 -10.55 -8.43
N ASP A 68 -17.64 -10.40 -9.36
CA ASP A 68 -18.87 -11.21 -9.34
C ASP A 68 -18.57 -12.71 -9.46
N THR A 69 -17.67 -13.09 -10.38
CA THR A 69 -17.25 -14.49 -10.53
C THR A 69 -16.53 -15.03 -9.29
N ALA A 70 -15.71 -14.19 -8.62
CA ALA A 70 -15.05 -14.58 -7.39
C ALA A 70 -16.07 -14.79 -6.25
N LEU A 71 -17.06 -13.91 -6.15
CA LEU A 71 -18.15 -14.02 -5.17
C LEU A 71 -18.99 -15.28 -5.40
N GLU A 72 -19.44 -15.54 -6.63
CA GLU A 72 -20.15 -16.77 -6.99
C GLU A 72 -19.34 -18.03 -6.65
N ARG A 73 -18.01 -17.96 -6.81
CA ARG A 73 -17.12 -19.07 -6.47
C ARG A 73 -17.06 -19.28 -4.95
N GLN A 74 -16.97 -18.20 -4.17
CA GLN A 74 -17.04 -18.26 -2.70
C GLN A 74 -18.37 -18.86 -2.24
N GLU A 75 -19.50 -18.38 -2.75
CA GLU A 75 -20.84 -18.92 -2.42
C GLU A 75 -20.95 -20.43 -2.70
N ARG A 76 -20.41 -20.88 -3.84
CA ARG A 76 -20.39 -22.30 -4.19
C ARG A 76 -19.53 -23.13 -3.23
N ILE A 77 -18.37 -22.61 -2.82
CA ILE A 77 -17.50 -23.31 -1.85
C ILE A 77 -18.21 -23.39 -0.50
N LEU A 78 -18.80 -22.28 -0.04
CA LEU A 78 -19.52 -22.21 1.23
C LEU A 78 -20.69 -23.22 1.29
N THR A 79 -21.46 -23.35 0.21
CA THR A 79 -22.70 -24.13 0.21
C THR A 79 -22.56 -25.57 -0.28
N LYS A 80 -21.52 -25.88 -1.09
CA LYS A 80 -21.40 -27.18 -1.78
C LYS A 80 -20.07 -27.89 -1.61
N SER A 81 -19.06 -27.27 -0.97
CA SER A 81 -17.76 -27.91 -0.77
C SER A 81 -17.90 -29.16 0.11
N ARG A 82 -17.16 -30.22 -0.23
CA ARG A 82 -16.96 -31.39 0.64
C ARG A 82 -15.72 -31.25 1.53
N ASN A 83 -14.95 -30.18 1.34
CA ASN A 83 -13.79 -29.85 2.16
C ASN A 83 -14.23 -28.80 3.19
N ASP A 84 -14.40 -29.25 4.42
CA ASP A 84 -14.88 -28.43 5.54
C ASP A 84 -13.94 -27.28 5.86
N ASN A 85 -12.62 -27.48 5.73
CA ASN A 85 -11.64 -26.40 5.93
C ASN A 85 -11.81 -25.28 4.90
N ALA A 86 -12.02 -25.64 3.62
CA ALA A 86 -12.26 -24.66 2.57
C ALA A 86 -13.59 -23.90 2.80
N ALA A 87 -14.64 -24.61 3.21
CA ALA A 87 -15.93 -24.00 3.55
C ALA A 87 -15.81 -23.06 4.76
N ALA A 88 -15.10 -23.48 5.81
CA ALA A 88 -14.86 -22.70 7.02
C ALA A 88 -14.05 -21.42 6.74
N MET A 89 -13.03 -21.49 5.87
CA MET A 89 -12.27 -20.30 5.45
C MET A 89 -13.15 -19.27 4.74
N VAL A 90 -14.02 -19.73 3.83
CA VAL A 90 -14.95 -18.83 3.14
C VAL A 90 -16.02 -18.29 4.11
N ALA A 91 -16.55 -19.12 5.00
CA ALA A 91 -17.50 -18.68 6.03
C ALA A 91 -16.90 -17.57 6.90
N LYS A 92 -15.65 -17.75 7.34
CA LYS A 92 -14.90 -16.73 8.08
C LYS A 92 -14.73 -15.44 7.26
N ASP A 93 -14.27 -15.51 6.02
CA ASP A 93 -14.10 -14.33 5.15
C ASP A 93 -15.41 -13.55 4.96
N VAL A 94 -16.55 -14.24 4.78
CA VAL A 94 -17.87 -13.61 4.67
C VAL A 94 -18.30 -12.94 5.97
N LEU A 95 -18.15 -13.62 7.12
CA LEU A 95 -18.50 -13.06 8.42
C LEU A 95 -17.63 -11.83 8.76
N ASP A 96 -16.32 -11.91 8.50
CA ASP A 96 -15.39 -10.80 8.74
C ASP A 96 -15.76 -9.58 7.88
N ARG A 97 -16.10 -9.78 6.60
CA ARG A 97 -16.55 -8.71 5.69
C ARG A 97 -17.90 -8.11 6.06
N ALA A 98 -18.79 -8.91 6.64
CA ALA A 98 -20.10 -8.45 7.10
C ALA A 98 -20.03 -7.71 8.46
N GLY A 99 -18.83 -7.60 9.06
CA GLY A 99 -18.63 -6.88 10.32
C GLY A 99 -18.89 -7.74 11.56
N TYR A 100 -18.97 -9.06 11.43
CA TYR A 100 -19.06 -10.00 12.55
C TYR A 100 -17.69 -10.52 13.01
N ALA A 101 -16.61 -9.90 12.53
CA ALA A 101 -15.27 -10.17 13.04
C ALA A 101 -15.22 -9.82 14.54
N PRO A 102 -14.51 -10.61 15.37
CA PRO A 102 -14.25 -10.24 16.75
C PRO A 102 -13.58 -8.86 16.81
N ASP A 103 -13.97 -8.04 17.79
CA ASP A 103 -13.32 -6.75 18.02
C ASP A 103 -11.82 -6.96 18.20
N SER A 104 -11.03 -6.10 17.56
CA SER A 104 -9.59 -6.07 17.76
C SER A 104 -9.33 -5.64 19.20
N ASN A 105 -8.62 -6.44 19.99
CA ASN A 105 -8.20 -6.02 21.34
C ASN A 105 -7.39 -4.71 21.23
N ILE A 106 -8.00 -3.58 21.57
CA ILE A 106 -7.31 -2.29 21.60
C ILE A 106 -6.44 -2.28 22.85
N ASN A 107 -5.15 -2.52 22.67
CA ASN A 107 -4.19 -2.47 23.76
C ASN A 107 -3.75 -1.01 23.96
N VAL A 108 -4.47 -0.26 24.80
CA VAL A 108 -4.11 1.13 25.16
C VAL A 108 -3.03 1.08 26.25
N ASN A 109 -1.76 1.10 25.83
CA ASN A 109 -0.65 1.37 26.73
C ASN A 109 -0.34 2.87 26.68
N ALA A 110 -0.77 3.61 27.69
CA ALA A 110 -0.36 4.99 27.88
C ALA A 110 0.94 5.00 28.71
N GLU A 111 2.08 5.24 28.07
CA GLU A 111 3.33 5.60 28.75
C GLU A 111 3.28 7.08 29.16
N GLY A 112 2.40 7.39 30.11
CA GLY A 112 2.38 8.69 30.78
C GLY A 112 3.14 8.60 32.09
N VAL A 113 4.22 9.37 32.24
CA VAL A 113 4.83 9.58 33.57
C VAL A 113 3.76 10.24 34.44
N VAL A 114 3.36 9.56 35.52
CA VAL A 114 2.46 10.12 36.52
C VAL A 114 3.11 11.38 37.10
N GLN A 115 2.60 12.55 36.73
CA GLN A 115 3.00 13.81 37.34
C GLN A 115 2.20 13.99 38.63
N ILE A 116 2.86 13.84 39.78
CA ILE A 116 2.28 14.25 41.06
C ILE A 116 2.46 15.76 41.17
N ILE A 117 1.35 16.50 41.10
CA ILE A 117 1.32 17.94 41.38
C ILE A 117 0.99 18.09 42.87
N ASP A 118 1.93 18.62 43.66
CA ASP A 118 1.73 18.94 45.08
C ASP A 118 0.98 20.27 45.20
N ASP A 119 -0.34 20.22 45.01
CA ASP A 119 -1.26 21.38 45.14
C ASP A 119 -1.74 21.60 46.59
N ILE A 120 -1.09 20.98 47.59
CA ILE A 120 -1.43 21.18 49.00
C ILE A 120 -0.75 22.48 49.48
N PRO A 121 -1.51 23.53 49.83
CA PRO A 121 -0.92 24.75 50.39
C PRO A 121 -0.29 24.39 51.74
N ARG A 122 1.04 24.44 51.81
CA ARG A 122 1.76 24.34 53.09
C ARG A 122 1.50 25.64 53.84
N GLY A 123 0.63 25.57 54.84
CA GLY A 123 0.28 26.73 55.67
C GLY A 123 1.54 27.42 56.19
N GLU A 124 1.58 28.74 56.00
CA GLU A 124 2.59 29.61 56.61
C GLU A 124 2.61 29.32 58.11
N SER A 125 3.76 28.87 58.60
CA SER A 125 4.01 28.79 60.03
C SER A 125 3.95 30.20 60.61
N ASP A 126 2.91 30.49 61.39
CA ASP A 126 2.83 31.66 62.26
C ASP A 126 3.98 31.61 63.28
N GLY A 127 5.13 32.13 62.87
CA GLY A 127 6.23 32.47 63.76
C GLY A 127 5.93 33.78 64.48
N LYS A 128 5.12 33.73 65.54
CA LYS A 128 5.16 34.75 66.59
C LYS A 128 5.98 34.22 67.76
N ALA A 129 7.23 34.70 67.86
CA ALA A 129 7.99 34.66 69.10
C ALA A 129 7.74 36.00 69.83
N ASP A 130 7.20 35.92 71.04
CA ASP A 130 7.43 36.91 72.10
C ASP A 130 8.77 36.59 72.79
#